data_AF-A0A2E0VFM1-F1
#
_entry.id   AF-A0A2E0VFM1-F1
#
_cell.length_a   1.000
_cell.length_b   1.000
_cell.length_c   1.000
_cell.angle_alpha   90.00
_cell.angle_beta   90.00
_cell.angle_gamma   90.00
#
_symmetry.space_group_name_H-M   'P 1'
#
loop_
_entity.id
_entity.type
_entity.pdbx_description
1 polymer ?
#
loop_
_entity_poly.entity_id
_entity_poly.type
_entity_poly.pdbx_seq_one_letter_code
_entity_poly.pdbx_strand_id
1 'polypeptide(L)' 'MATEKSEEPSVTIDGNEYLIKDLSDNAKAQIANMRFVDAEINDLQNRLAVYRTARAGYAELLKKELGG' A
#
# COMPACT_ATOMS: atom_id res chain seq x y z
N MET A 1 -4.62 -42.01 -2.09
CA MET A 1 -4.21 -41.04 -1.05
C MET A 1 -3.58 -39.87 -1.78
N ALA A 2 -4.31 -38.77 -1.93
CA ALA A 2 -3.77 -37.54 -2.49
C ALA A 2 -3.00 -36.84 -1.39
N THR A 3 -1.73 -36.54 -1.64
CA THR A 3 -0.87 -35.79 -0.74
C THR A 3 -1.41 -34.36 -0.61
N GLU A 4 -1.97 -34.03 0.55
CA GLU A 4 -2.28 -32.65 0.94
C GLU A 4 -0.95 -31.89 1.02
N LYS A 5 -0.72 -31.01 0.06
CA LYS A 5 0.41 -30.09 0.07
C LYS A 5 0.09 -29.02 1.11
N SER A 6 0.58 -29.21 2.32
CA SER A 6 0.56 -28.21 3.39
C SER A 6 1.43 -27.02 2.96
N GLU A 7 0.85 -26.07 2.23
CA GLU A 7 1.46 -24.76 2.01
C GLU A 7 1.44 -24.01 3.34
N GLU A 8 2.55 -24.08 4.06
CA GLU A 8 2.73 -23.34 5.29
C GLU A 8 2.67 -21.84 4.99
N PRO A 9 1.84 -21.07 5.72
CA PRO A 9 1.70 -19.64 5.47
C PRO A 9 3.05 -18.92 5.56
N SER A 10 3.41 -18.16 4.53
CA SER A 10 4.64 -17.37 4.47
C SER A 10 4.34 -15.89 4.22
N VAL A 11 5.32 -15.05 4.52
CA VAL A 11 5.31 -13.62 4.23
C VAL A 11 6.66 -13.20 3.66
N THR A 12 6.65 -12.41 2.59
CA THR A 12 7.87 -11.82 2.04
C THR A 12 8.12 -10.46 2.67
N ILE A 13 9.30 -10.26 3.25
CA ILE A 13 9.75 -9.00 3.85
C ILE A 13 11.12 -8.69 3.27
N ASP A 14 11.28 -7.50 2.68
CA ASP A 14 12.53 -7.07 2.01
C ASP A 14 13.06 -8.08 0.97
N GLY A 15 12.16 -8.77 0.26
CA GLY A 15 12.50 -9.77 -0.74
C GLY A 15 12.86 -11.15 -0.19
N ASN A 16 12.88 -11.34 1.13
CA ASN A 16 13.11 -12.63 1.77
C ASN A 16 11.78 -13.25 2.22
N GLU A 17 11.60 -14.54 1.97
CA GLU A 17 10.43 -15.29 2.39
C GLU A 17 10.61 -15.85 3.81
N TYR A 18 9.63 -15.60 4.68
CA TYR A 18 9.61 -16.08 6.06
C TYR A 18 8.34 -16.90 6.31
N LEU A 19 8.48 -18.08 6.90
CA LEU A 19 7.33 -18.85 7.37
C LEU A 19 6.73 -18.17 8.60
N ILE A 20 5.42 -17.98 8.60
CA ILE A 20 4.72 -17.26 9.68
C ILE A 20 4.89 -17.98 11.03
N LYS A 21 4.98 -19.30 11.03
CA LYS A 21 5.20 -20.11 12.24
C LYS A 21 6.57 -19.86 12.90
N ASP A 22 7.57 -19.44 12.12
CA ASP A 22 8.94 -19.22 12.59
C ASP A 22 9.16 -17.80 13.12
N LEU A 23 8.16 -16.92 12.93
CA LEU A 23 8.20 -15.54 13.41
C LEU A 23 7.77 -15.44 14.88
N SER A 24 8.48 -14.61 15.64
CA SER A 24 8.06 -14.22 16.99
C SER A 24 6.75 -13.42 16.96
N ASP A 25 6.02 -13.41 18.08
CA ASP A 25 4.78 -12.63 18.19
C ASP A 25 5.02 -11.13 18.01
N ASN A 26 6.16 -10.63 18.50
CA ASN A 26 6.58 -9.25 18.26
C ASN A 26 6.81 -8.98 16.76
N ALA A 27 7.46 -9.88 16.03
CA ALA A 27 7.66 -9.72 14.59
C ALA A 27 6.32 -9.69 13.84
N LYS A 28 5.37 -10.58 14.18
CA LYS A 28 4.02 -10.59 13.62
C LYS A 28 3.28 -9.29 13.88
N ALA A 29 3.39 -8.74 15.10
CA ALA A 29 2.78 -7.46 15.45
C ALA A 29 3.36 -6.30 14.62
N GLN A 30 4.69 -6.27 14.41
CA GLN A 30 5.30 -5.23 13.57
C GLN A 30 4.88 -5.34 12.10
N ILE A 31 4.74 -6.55 11.56
CA ILE A 31 4.22 -6.77 10.20
C ILE A 31 2.79 -6.24 10.08
N ALA A 32 1.94 -6.50 11.07
CA ALA A 32 0.57 -5.98 11.07
C ALA A 32 0.55 -4.45 11.10
N ASN A 33 1.39 -3.82 11.94
CA ASN A 33 1.53 -2.36 11.98
C ASN A 33 2.01 -1.79 10.65
N MET A 34 3.01 -2.42 10.02
CA MET A 34 3.53 -1.99 8.72
C MET A 34 2.45 -2.04 7.65
N ARG A 35 1.71 -3.16 7.55
CA ARG A 35 0.58 -3.29 6.60
C ARG A 35 -0.50 -2.24 6.82
N PHE A 36 -0.78 -1.90 8.08
CA PHE A 36 -1.72 -0.84 8.40
C PHE A 36 -1.23 0.52 7.87
N VAL A 37 0.02 0.87 8.15
CA VAL A 37 0.61 2.15 7.68
C VAL A 37 0.69 2.19 6.15
N ASP A 38 1.03 1.07 5.50
CA ASP A 38 1.07 0.99 4.03
C ASP A 38 -0.32 1.25 3.42
N ALA A 39 -1.39 0.71 4.03
CA ALA A 39 -2.75 0.97 3.60
C ALA A 39 -3.13 2.45 3.73
N GLU A 40 -2.77 3.09 4.85
CA GLU A 40 -2.99 4.53 5.06
C GLU A 40 -2.20 5.39 4.05
N ILE A 41 -0.94 5.03 3.75
CA ILE A 41 -0.14 5.70 2.72
C ILE A 41 -0.83 5.61 1.36
N ASN A 42 -1.34 4.43 1.00
CA ASN A 42 -2.05 4.25 -0.27
C ASN A 42 -3.34 5.08 -0.32
N ASP A 43 -4.10 5.17 0.77
CA ASP A 43 -5.29 6.03 0.82
C ASP A 43 -4.94 7.51 0.67
N LEU A 44 -3.88 7.97 1.34
CA LEU A 44 -3.38 9.34 1.18
C LEU A 44 -2.94 9.64 -0.25
N GLN A 45 -2.27 8.69 -0.91
CA GLN A 45 -1.87 8.83 -2.32
C GLN A 45 -3.09 8.93 -3.25
N ASN A 46 -4.14 8.14 -3.00
CA ASN A 46 -5.39 8.21 -3.76
C ASN A 46 -6.06 9.59 -3.59
N ARG A 47 -6.18 10.08 -2.36
CA ARG A 47 -6.70 11.44 -2.09
C ARG A 47 -5.86 12.50 -2.77
N LEU A 48 -4.53 12.38 -2.69
CA LEU A 48 -3.61 13.30 -3.34
C LEU A 48 -3.81 13.33 -4.87
N ALA A 49 -4.08 12.19 -5.50
CA ALA A 49 -4.38 12.13 -6.92
C ALA A 49 -5.64 12.94 -7.28
N VAL A 50 -6.71 12.84 -6.48
CA VAL A 50 -7.92 13.66 -6.65
C VAL A 50 -7.60 15.15 -6.56
N TYR A 51 -6.85 15.58 -5.54
CA TYR A 51 -6.47 16.98 -5.37
C TYR A 51 -5.56 17.49 -6.51
N ARG A 52 -4.65 16.65 -7.02
CA ARG A 52 -3.82 17.00 -8.18
C ARG A 52 -4.66 17.26 -9.42
N THR A 53 -5.66 16.42 -9.68
CA THR A 53 -6.60 16.61 -10.80
C THR A 53 -7.39 17.90 -10.66
N ALA A 54 -7.96 18.16 -9.47
CA ALA A 54 -8.69 19.40 -9.21
C ALA A 54 -7.81 20.64 -9.43
N ARG A 55 -6.58 20.63 -8.89
CA ARG A 55 -5.61 21.71 -9.07
C ARG A 55 -5.28 21.94 -10.55
N ALA A 56 -5.07 20.87 -11.32
CA ALA A 56 -4.80 20.96 -12.75
C ALA A 56 -5.99 21.59 -13.51
N GLY A 57 -7.23 21.21 -13.16
CA GLY A 57 -8.44 21.82 -13.70
C GLY A 57 -8.52 23.32 -13.40
N TYR A 58 -8.25 23.74 -12.16
CA TYR A 58 -8.23 25.15 -11.79
C TYR A 58 -7.13 25.94 -12.51
N ALA A 59 -5.94 25.34 -12.68
CA ALA A 59 -4.86 25.97 -13.43
C ALA A 59 -5.23 26.20 -14.91
N GLU A 60 -5.91 25.23 -15.52
CA GLU A 60 -6.39 25.35 -16.91
C GLU A 60 -7.48 26.43 -17.06
N LEU A 61 -8.41 26.49 -16.11
CA LEU A 61 -9.42 27.57 -16.09
C LEU A 61 -8.74 28.94 -15.93
N LEU A 62 -7.83 29.07 -14.97
CA LEU A 62 -7.08 30.30 -14.77
C LEU A 62 -6.32 30.73 -16.03
N LYS A 63 -5.69 29.79 -16.75
CA LYS A 63 -4.99 30.09 -18.00
C LYS A 63 -5.93 30.71 -19.05
N LYS A 64 -7.16 30.20 -19.16
CA LYS A 64 -8.18 30.75 -20.08
C LYS A 64 -8.58 32.16 -19.70
N GLU A 65 -8.76 32.44 -18.40
CA GLU A 65 -9.08 33.79 -17.90
C GLU A 65 -7.95 34.79 -18.14
N LEU A 66 -6.69 34.34 -18.07
CA LEU A 66 -5.51 35.18 -18.31
C LEU A 66 -5.20 35.40 -19.80
N GLY A 67 -6.08 34.95 -20.70
CA GLY A 67 -5.97 35.23 -22.13
C GLY A 67 -5.45 34.09 -22.99
N GLY A 68 -5.17 32.90 -22.42
CA GLY A 68 -4.85 31.67 -23.18
C GLY A 68 -3.48 31.66 -23.85
#